data_AF-A0A5J5CYM7-F1
#
_entry.id   AF-A0A5J5CYM7-F1
#
_cell.length_a   1.000
_cell.length_b   1.000
_cell.length_c   1.000
_cell.angle_alpha   90.00
_cell.angle_beta   90.00
_cell.angle_gamma   90.00
#
_symmetry.space_group_name_H-M   'P 1'
#
loop_
_entity.id
_entity.type
_entity.pdbx_description
1 polymer ?
#
loop_
_entity_poly.entity_id
_entity_poly.type
_entity_poly.pdbx_seq_one_letter_code
_entity_poly.pdbx_strand_id
1 'polypeptide(L)'
;MTVNITDFTCVNADALHVVCSFPLRLSSASVADSGAGCQTLEDYLSVLEYLLWVFTPLAVVFILPFLIVILIYLSILFLHVYKRKNQLREAYCNNLWDGARKTLATLWDGHGAIWHGYEIHGMEKIPDKGPALIVYYHGAIPIDYYYFLANVIIQKGRPCHSVADYFLFKIPGFKLLLEVFSVIHGPQEECVRALRSGHLLGISPGGVREALFSDETYPLLWGKRKGFAQPIIPMFTQNLREGFRSLGTLTPVYGGFPVKFRTFLGDPIPYDPNINAAELAEKVQQAVQSLIDQHQQIPGNILRALLERFYTKHKDH
;
A
#
# COMPACT_ATOMS: atom_id res chain seq x y z
N MET A 1 33.62 12.77 6.37
CA MET A 1 33.48 13.90 7.31
C MET A 1 32.01 14.01 7.66
N THR A 2 31.68 13.86 8.94
CA THR A 2 30.34 13.76 9.52
C THR A 2 29.63 15.12 9.42
N VAL A 3 28.51 15.18 8.70
CA VAL A 3 27.62 16.35 8.68
C VAL A 3 26.50 16.08 9.69
N ASN A 4 26.38 16.97 10.67
CA ASN A 4 25.40 16.94 11.74
C ASN A 4 23.97 16.93 11.18
N ILE A 5 23.17 16.00 11.70
CA ILE A 5 21.77 15.77 11.35
C ILE A 5 20.96 16.16 12.57
N THR A 6 20.66 17.44 12.68
CA THR A 6 19.70 17.98 13.64
C THR A 6 18.50 18.49 12.85
N ASP A 7 17.32 18.10 13.32
CA ASP A 7 15.97 18.55 12.90
C ASP A 7 15.14 17.54 12.10
N PHE A 8 14.95 16.36 12.69
CA PHE A 8 13.70 15.61 12.55
C PHE A 8 12.73 16.04 13.66
N THR A 9 11.88 17.03 13.39
CA THR A 9 10.74 17.31 14.27
C THR A 9 9.61 16.33 13.92
N CYS A 10 9.48 15.29 14.74
CA CYS A 10 8.28 14.47 14.81
C CYS A 10 7.12 15.37 15.26
N VAL A 11 6.05 15.41 14.46
CA VAL A 11 4.80 16.04 14.88
C VAL A 11 4.21 15.14 15.97
N ASN A 12 4.15 15.66 17.20
CA ASN A 12 3.46 15.05 18.33
C ASN A 12 2.05 14.63 17.92
N ALA A 13 1.76 13.34 18.10
CA ALA A 13 0.41 12.80 18.04
C ALA A 13 -0.25 12.92 19.43
N ASP A 14 -0.44 14.16 19.90
CA ASP A 14 -1.16 14.46 21.13
C ASP A 14 -2.44 15.23 20.82
N ALA A 15 -3.48 14.50 20.39
CA ALA A 15 -4.86 14.99 20.41
C ALA A 15 -5.84 13.83 20.19
N LEU A 16 -5.94 12.88 21.11
CA LEU A 16 -7.15 12.05 21.23
C LEU A 16 -7.31 11.49 22.65
N HIS A 17 -7.46 12.38 23.63
CA HIS A 17 -8.04 12.05 24.92
C HIS A 17 -9.31 12.87 25.10
N VAL A 18 -10.43 12.30 24.65
CA VAL A 18 -11.77 12.68 25.13
C VAL A 18 -12.40 11.40 25.67
N VAL A 19 -12.07 11.08 26.92
CA VAL A 19 -12.76 10.05 27.68
C VAL A 19 -14.06 10.66 28.18
N CYS A 20 -15.18 10.19 27.64
CA CYS A 20 -16.52 10.46 28.14
C CYS A 20 -16.60 10.06 29.62
N SER A 21 -16.72 11.05 30.50
CA SER A 21 -17.12 10.85 31.90
C SER A 21 -18.59 11.25 32.03
N PHE A 22 -19.50 10.28 31.92
CA PHE A 22 -20.90 10.45 32.29
C PHE A 22 -21.07 10.01 33.75
N PRO A 23 -21.63 10.83 34.66
CA PRO A 23 -22.03 10.37 35.98
C PRO A 23 -23.35 9.58 35.85
N LEU A 24 -23.25 8.26 35.96
CA LEU A 24 -24.42 7.39 36.16
C LEU A 24 -24.97 7.64 37.57
N ARG A 25 -25.95 8.53 37.69
CA ARG A 25 -26.85 8.58 38.84
C ARG A 25 -27.73 7.33 38.79
N LEU A 26 -27.42 6.35 39.64
CA LEU A 26 -28.34 5.28 40.03
C LEU A 26 -29.51 5.93 40.79
N SER A 27 -30.63 6.16 40.11
CA SER A 27 -31.93 6.32 40.76
C SER A 27 -32.52 4.94 40.94
N SER A 28 -32.73 4.55 42.19
CA SER A 28 -33.45 3.36 42.59
C SER A 28 -34.91 3.46 42.14
N ALA A 29 -35.24 2.81 41.03
CA ALA A 29 -36.62 2.51 40.68
C ALA A 29 -36.96 1.11 41.17
N SER A 30 -37.98 1.07 42.01
CA SER A 30 -38.54 -0.07 42.69
C SER A 30 -38.91 -1.23 41.77
N VAL A 31 -38.71 -2.43 42.30
CA VAL A 31 -39.26 -3.71 41.87
C VAL A 31 -40.76 -3.58 41.58
N ALA A 32 -41.11 -3.48 40.31
CA ALA A 32 -42.40 -3.89 39.77
C ALA A 32 -42.19 -4.09 38.26
N ASP A 33 -42.73 -5.20 37.75
CA ASP A 33 -42.91 -5.51 36.32
C ASP A 33 -41.85 -6.38 35.63
N SER A 34 -41.66 -7.59 36.15
CA SER A 34 -41.01 -8.70 35.43
C SER A 34 -41.86 -9.26 34.28
N GLY A 35 -43.13 -8.84 34.13
CA GLY A 35 -44.05 -9.31 33.08
C GLY A 35 -44.04 -8.44 31.82
N ALA A 36 -44.11 -7.11 31.96
CA ALA A 36 -44.13 -6.22 30.80
C ALA A 36 -42.79 -6.19 30.04
N GLY A 37 -41.65 -6.27 30.75
CA GLY A 37 -40.33 -6.32 30.12
C GLY A 37 -40.06 -7.59 29.30
N CYS A 38 -40.69 -8.72 29.67
CA CYS A 38 -40.61 -9.97 28.91
C CYS A 38 -41.41 -9.87 27.60
N GLN A 39 -42.61 -9.29 27.65
CA GLN A 39 -43.43 -9.05 26.47
C GLN A 39 -42.78 -8.06 25.49
N THR A 40 -42.17 -6.98 26.02
CA THR A 40 -41.47 -6.03 25.15
C THR A 40 -40.27 -6.68 24.46
N LEU A 41 -39.51 -7.51 25.18
CA LEU A 41 -38.37 -8.23 24.63
C LEU A 41 -38.78 -9.25 23.55
N GLU A 42 -39.87 -9.99 23.77
CA GLU A 42 -40.45 -10.91 22.78
C GLU A 42 -40.91 -10.17 21.52
N ASP A 43 -41.52 -9.00 21.67
CA ASP A 43 -41.89 -8.15 20.54
C ASP A 43 -40.65 -7.68 19.74
N TYR A 44 -39.57 -7.25 20.42
CA TYR A 44 -38.32 -6.89 19.73
C TYR A 44 -37.69 -8.08 19.00
N LEU A 45 -37.70 -9.27 19.60
CA LEU A 45 -37.16 -10.48 18.99
C LEU A 45 -37.98 -10.90 17.75
N SER A 46 -39.31 -10.80 17.82
CA SER A 46 -40.20 -11.11 16.69
C SER A 46 -40.01 -10.15 15.51
N VAL A 47 -39.83 -8.85 15.79
CA VAL A 47 -39.51 -7.84 14.77
C VAL A 47 -38.14 -8.12 14.16
N LEU A 48 -37.13 -8.46 14.98
CA LEU A 48 -35.80 -8.81 14.49
C LEU A 48 -35.83 -10.06 13.62
N GLU A 49 -36.57 -11.10 14.02
CA GLU A 49 -36.73 -12.34 13.26
C GLU A 49 -37.43 -12.09 11.92
N TYR A 50 -38.48 -11.26 11.91
CA TYR A 50 -39.15 -10.83 10.68
C TYR A 50 -38.20 -10.05 9.75
N LEU A 51 -37.43 -9.11 10.29
CA LEU A 51 -36.43 -8.36 9.51
C LEU A 51 -35.37 -9.30 8.94
N LEU A 52 -34.83 -10.23 9.75
CA LEU A 52 -33.88 -11.24 9.28
C LEU A 52 -34.49 -12.11 8.18
N TRP A 53 -35.72 -12.56 8.32
CA TRP A 53 -36.41 -13.37 7.31
C TRP A 53 -36.60 -12.61 5.98
N VAL A 54 -36.94 -11.32 6.02
CA VAL A 54 -37.08 -10.48 4.82
C VAL A 54 -35.73 -10.18 4.17
N PHE A 55 -34.71 -9.86 4.96
CA PHE A 55 -33.40 -9.46 4.44
C PHE A 55 -32.48 -10.66 4.11
N THR A 56 -32.73 -11.85 4.63
CA THR A 56 -31.87 -13.02 4.37
C THR A 56 -31.88 -13.44 2.89
N PRO A 57 -33.04 -13.59 2.21
CA PRO A 57 -33.04 -13.88 0.77
C PRO A 57 -32.34 -12.80 -0.05
N LEU A 58 -32.52 -11.52 0.33
CA LEU A 58 -31.83 -10.40 -0.29
C LEU A 58 -30.31 -10.52 -0.10
N ALA A 59 -29.87 -10.74 1.13
CA ALA A 59 -28.48 -10.96 1.48
C ALA A 59 -27.90 -12.16 0.72
N VAL A 60 -28.62 -13.27 0.60
CA VAL A 60 -28.16 -14.44 -0.16
C VAL A 60 -28.02 -14.10 -1.65
N VAL A 61 -29.02 -13.47 -2.27
CA VAL A 61 -28.98 -13.13 -3.70
C VAL A 61 -27.85 -12.15 -4.03
N PHE A 62 -27.52 -11.23 -3.12
CA PHE A 62 -26.41 -10.29 -3.35
C PHE A 62 -25.06 -10.85 -2.90
N ILE A 63 -24.93 -11.41 -1.70
CA ILE A 63 -23.66 -11.87 -1.12
C ILE A 63 -23.15 -13.15 -1.79
N LEU A 64 -24.02 -14.11 -2.10
CA LEU A 64 -23.59 -15.42 -2.62
C LEU A 64 -22.87 -15.30 -3.98
N PRO A 65 -23.37 -14.53 -4.97
CA PRO A 65 -22.62 -14.30 -6.21
C PRO A 65 -21.25 -13.65 -5.98
N PHE A 66 -21.15 -12.66 -5.09
CA PHE A 66 -19.85 -12.06 -4.75
C PHE A 66 -18.91 -13.08 -4.10
N LEU A 67 -19.41 -13.93 -3.20
CA LEU A 67 -18.62 -15.00 -2.59
C LEU A 67 -18.12 -16.00 -3.65
N ILE A 68 -18.96 -16.41 -4.60
CA ILE A 68 -18.56 -17.30 -5.71
C ILE A 68 -17.46 -16.65 -6.54
N VAL A 69 -17.59 -15.36 -6.88
CA VAL A 69 -16.55 -14.62 -7.61
C VAL A 69 -15.25 -14.59 -6.80
N ILE A 70 -15.31 -14.28 -5.50
CA ILE A 70 -14.13 -14.32 -4.62
C ILE A 70 -13.46 -15.70 -4.65
N LEU A 71 -14.23 -16.79 -4.53
CA LEU A 71 -13.70 -18.15 -4.59
C LEU A 71 -13.04 -18.48 -5.94
N ILE A 72 -13.61 -18.01 -7.05
CA ILE A 72 -13.01 -18.16 -8.39
C ILE A 72 -11.68 -17.41 -8.45
N TYR A 73 -11.62 -16.15 -8.00
CA TYR A 73 -10.37 -15.38 -7.99
C TYR A 73 -9.31 -16.00 -7.07
N LEU A 74 -9.70 -16.50 -5.89
CA LEU A 74 -8.79 -17.26 -5.01
C LEU A 74 -8.27 -18.53 -5.68
N SER A 75 -9.10 -19.21 -6.46
CA SER A 75 -8.70 -20.40 -7.22
C SER A 75 -7.70 -20.05 -8.32
N ILE A 76 -7.93 -18.97 -9.07
CA ILE A 76 -6.98 -18.47 -10.10
C ILE A 76 -5.67 -18.07 -9.43
N LEU A 77 -5.73 -17.38 -8.29
CA LEU A 77 -4.54 -16.99 -7.52
C LEU A 77 -3.74 -18.22 -7.05
N PHE A 78 -4.43 -19.25 -6.54
CA PHE A 78 -3.80 -20.51 -6.16
C PHE A 78 -3.10 -21.18 -7.35
N LEU A 79 -3.74 -21.21 -8.53
CA LEU A 79 -3.14 -21.75 -9.75
C LEU A 79 -1.91 -20.94 -10.20
N HIS A 80 -1.94 -19.61 -10.05
CA HIS A 80 -0.79 -18.74 -10.35
C HIS A 80 0.41 -19.06 -9.45
N VAL A 81 0.18 -19.28 -8.16
CA VAL A 81 1.22 -19.75 -7.21
C VAL A 81 1.71 -21.14 -7.58
N TYR A 82 0.79 -22.07 -7.85
CA TYR A 82 1.12 -23.45 -8.19
C TYR A 82 1.95 -23.55 -9.49
N LYS A 83 1.73 -22.66 -10.46
CA LYS A 83 2.55 -22.59 -11.68
C LYS A 83 4.04 -22.39 -11.38
N ARG A 84 4.37 -21.76 -10.25
CA ARG A 84 5.75 -21.55 -9.78
C ARG A 84 6.25 -22.62 -8.80
N LYS A 85 5.54 -23.75 -8.64
CA LYS A 85 5.85 -24.79 -7.64
C LYS A 85 7.30 -25.26 -7.62
N ASN A 86 7.96 -25.37 -8.78
CA ASN A 86 9.34 -25.85 -8.84
C ASN A 86 10.32 -24.81 -8.26
N GLN A 87 10.13 -23.53 -8.58
CA GLN A 87 10.91 -22.41 -8.02
C GLN A 87 10.67 -22.27 -6.51
N LEU A 88 9.43 -22.48 -6.07
CA LEU A 88 9.10 -22.46 -4.65
C LEU A 88 9.73 -23.65 -3.91
N ARG A 89 9.64 -24.86 -4.47
CA ARG A 89 10.28 -26.06 -3.91
C ARG A 89 11.78 -25.86 -3.73
N GLU A 90 12.46 -25.34 -4.75
CA GLU A 90 13.89 -25.02 -4.66
C GLU A 90 14.19 -23.99 -3.56
N ALA A 91 13.37 -22.94 -3.45
CA ALA A 91 13.53 -21.93 -2.41
C ALA A 91 13.38 -22.50 -0.99
N TYR A 92 12.35 -23.33 -0.77
CA TYR A 92 12.13 -24.01 0.51
C TYR A 92 13.26 -24.98 0.86
N CYS A 93 13.88 -25.65 -0.12
CA CYS A 93 15.03 -26.52 0.11
C CYS A 93 16.27 -25.76 0.58
N ASN A 94 16.42 -24.48 0.19
CA ASN A 94 17.56 -23.67 0.60
C ASN A 94 17.31 -22.99 1.96
N ASN A 95 16.16 -22.33 2.12
CA ASN A 95 15.81 -21.58 3.33
C ASN A 95 14.29 -21.38 3.43
N LEU A 96 13.69 -21.76 4.57
CA LEU A 96 12.26 -21.64 4.82
C LEU A 96 11.73 -20.20 4.64
N TRP A 97 12.50 -19.20 5.08
CA TRP A 97 12.13 -17.79 4.96
C TRP A 97 12.18 -17.29 3.52
N ASP A 98 13.11 -17.80 2.72
CA ASP A 98 13.18 -17.47 1.29
C ASP A 98 12.03 -18.14 0.52
N GLY A 99 11.66 -19.36 0.91
CA GLY A 99 10.44 -20.03 0.43
C GLY A 99 9.16 -19.24 0.76
N ALA A 100 9.02 -18.78 2.00
CA ALA A 100 7.90 -17.95 2.43
C ALA A 100 7.85 -16.62 1.65
N ARG A 101 9.01 -15.93 1.50
CA ARG A 101 9.11 -14.67 0.76
C ARG A 101 8.74 -14.82 -0.71
N LYS A 102 9.26 -15.85 -1.39
CA LYS A 102 8.93 -16.10 -2.81
C LYS A 102 7.48 -16.54 -2.99
N THR A 103 6.91 -17.29 -2.04
CA THR A 103 5.48 -17.65 -2.08
C THR A 103 4.61 -16.40 -1.97
N LEU A 104 4.90 -15.53 -1.00
CA LEU A 104 4.17 -14.28 -0.82
C LEU A 104 4.35 -13.34 -2.01
N ALA A 105 5.58 -13.18 -2.52
CA ALA A 105 5.83 -12.42 -3.73
C ALA A 105 5.00 -12.96 -4.91
N THR A 106 4.89 -14.28 -5.06
CA THR A 106 4.07 -14.88 -6.13
C THR A 106 2.58 -14.59 -5.95
N LEU A 107 2.08 -14.56 -4.71
CA LEU A 107 0.70 -14.17 -4.41
C LEU A 107 0.44 -12.71 -4.81
N TRP A 108 1.32 -11.79 -4.42
CA TRP A 108 1.17 -10.37 -4.76
C TRP A 108 1.33 -10.11 -6.26
N ASP A 109 2.27 -10.79 -6.93
CA ASP A 109 2.41 -10.77 -8.39
C ASP A 109 1.14 -11.25 -9.09
N GLY A 110 0.57 -12.38 -8.65
CA GLY A 110 -0.69 -12.89 -9.17
C GLY A 110 -1.86 -11.93 -8.94
N HIS A 111 -1.98 -11.38 -7.74
CA HIS A 111 -3.01 -10.39 -7.42
C HIS A 111 -2.87 -9.13 -8.29
N GLY A 112 -1.66 -8.59 -8.44
CA GLY A 112 -1.39 -7.46 -9.31
C GLY A 112 -1.75 -7.75 -10.78
N ALA A 113 -1.34 -8.90 -11.30
CA ALA A 113 -1.62 -9.32 -12.67
C ALA A 113 -3.13 -9.52 -12.91
N ILE A 114 -3.84 -10.18 -11.99
CA ILE A 114 -5.26 -10.50 -12.14
C ILE A 114 -6.13 -9.26 -11.87
N TRP A 115 -5.94 -8.58 -10.73
CA TRP A 115 -6.81 -7.49 -10.31
C TRP A 115 -6.50 -6.16 -10.98
N HIS A 116 -5.22 -5.85 -11.25
CA HIS A 116 -4.80 -4.58 -11.86
C HIS A 116 -4.13 -4.72 -13.22
N GLY A 117 -3.92 -5.94 -13.75
CA GLY A 117 -3.18 -6.11 -15.00
C GLY A 117 -1.78 -5.53 -14.85
N TYR A 118 -1.22 -5.60 -13.65
CA TYR A 118 -0.02 -4.86 -13.27
C TYR A 118 1.17 -5.15 -14.20
N GLU A 119 1.89 -4.10 -14.59
CA GLU A 119 3.11 -4.19 -15.37
C GLU A 119 4.15 -3.17 -14.89
N ILE A 120 5.43 -3.52 -15.07
CA ILE A 120 6.57 -2.67 -14.72
C ILE A 120 7.37 -2.38 -15.98
N HIS A 121 7.64 -1.11 -16.22
CA HIS A 121 8.50 -0.59 -17.26
C HIS A 121 9.79 -0.07 -16.62
N GLY A 122 10.95 -0.50 -17.12
CA GLY A 122 12.25 -0.10 -16.59
C GLY A 122 12.87 -1.04 -15.56
N MET A 123 12.43 -2.30 -15.47
CA MET A 123 12.92 -3.26 -14.46
C MET A 123 14.43 -3.55 -14.58
N GLU A 124 14.99 -3.40 -15.78
CA GLU A 124 16.41 -3.46 -16.07
C GLU A 124 17.22 -2.37 -15.37
N LYS A 125 16.60 -1.25 -14.98
CA LYS A 125 17.24 -0.15 -14.24
C LYS A 125 17.51 -0.51 -12.78
N ILE A 126 16.83 -1.52 -12.24
CA ILE A 126 17.12 -2.05 -10.91
C ILE A 126 18.43 -2.83 -10.97
N PRO A 127 19.46 -2.46 -10.19
CA PRO A 127 20.74 -3.12 -10.26
C PRO A 127 20.65 -4.55 -9.71
N ASP A 128 21.40 -5.48 -10.31
CA ASP A 128 21.46 -6.87 -9.82
C ASP A 128 22.32 -7.00 -8.56
N LYS A 129 23.23 -6.04 -8.31
CA LYS A 129 24.11 -5.98 -7.13
C LYS A 129 24.32 -4.54 -6.68
N GLY A 130 24.63 -4.35 -5.40
CA GLY A 130 24.88 -3.03 -4.82
C GLY A 130 23.62 -2.24 -4.47
N PRO A 131 23.78 -1.09 -3.80
CA PRO A 131 22.67 -0.33 -3.25
C PRO A 131 22.01 0.59 -4.28
N ALA A 132 20.71 0.82 -4.11
CA ALA A 132 19.98 1.88 -4.78
C ALA A 132 18.78 2.30 -3.93
N LEU A 133 18.45 3.58 -3.99
CA LEU A 133 17.28 4.17 -3.33
C LEU A 133 16.14 4.31 -4.34
N ILE A 134 15.05 3.56 -4.17
CA ILE A 134 13.82 3.71 -4.94
C ILE A 134 13.00 4.83 -4.31
N VAL A 135 12.76 5.90 -5.05
CA VAL A 135 11.94 7.02 -4.58
C VAL A 135 10.63 7.01 -5.35
N TYR A 136 9.53 6.71 -4.65
CA TYR A 136 8.24 6.51 -5.30
C TYR A 136 7.16 7.47 -4.80
N TYR A 137 6.23 7.78 -5.70
CA TYR A 137 5.00 8.50 -5.39
C TYR A 137 4.10 7.67 -4.45
N HIS A 138 3.59 8.26 -3.37
CA HIS A 138 2.71 7.56 -2.43
C HIS A 138 1.25 7.63 -2.90
N GLY A 139 0.61 6.48 -3.16
CA GLY A 139 -0.84 6.39 -3.40
C GLY A 139 -1.68 6.52 -2.13
N ALA A 140 -3.02 6.53 -2.22
CA ALA A 140 -3.85 6.47 -1.01
C ALA A 140 -3.62 5.17 -0.22
N ILE A 141 -3.45 4.05 -0.95
CA ILE A 141 -2.91 2.78 -0.44
C ILE A 141 -1.76 2.38 -1.37
N PRO A 142 -0.53 2.16 -0.87
CA PRO A 142 0.64 1.87 -1.71
C PRO A 142 0.68 0.38 -2.11
N ILE A 143 -0.43 -0.17 -2.62
CA ILE A 143 -0.52 -1.58 -3.03
C ILE A 143 0.35 -1.86 -4.26
N ASP A 144 0.51 -0.86 -5.12
CA ASP A 144 1.41 -0.89 -6.27
C ASP A 144 2.86 -1.15 -5.87
N TYR A 145 3.29 -0.56 -4.75
CA TYR A 145 4.63 -0.77 -4.24
C TYR A 145 4.83 -2.21 -3.76
N TYR A 146 3.82 -2.89 -3.19
CA TYR A 146 3.91 -4.32 -2.90
C TYR A 146 4.03 -5.18 -4.15
N TYR A 147 3.33 -4.82 -5.25
CA TYR A 147 3.51 -5.51 -6.53
C TYR A 147 4.91 -5.30 -7.11
N PHE A 148 5.45 -4.09 -6.98
CA PHE A 148 6.83 -3.78 -7.34
C PHE A 148 7.82 -4.62 -6.53
N LEU A 149 7.71 -4.64 -5.20
CA LEU A 149 8.56 -5.44 -4.30
C LEU A 149 8.51 -6.94 -4.66
N ALA A 150 7.32 -7.46 -4.90
CA ALA A 150 7.12 -8.84 -5.33
C ALA A 150 7.88 -9.15 -6.64
N ASN A 151 7.81 -8.25 -7.60
CA ASN A 151 8.53 -8.38 -8.87
C ASN A 151 10.05 -8.27 -8.70
N VAL A 152 10.55 -7.41 -7.80
CA VAL A 152 11.99 -7.35 -7.48
C VAL A 152 12.46 -8.66 -6.87
N ILE A 153 11.70 -9.24 -5.94
CA ILE A 153 12.02 -10.54 -5.35
C ILE A 153 12.02 -11.65 -6.41
N ILE A 154 11.02 -11.65 -7.30
CA ILE A 154 10.84 -12.69 -8.32
C ILE A 154 11.89 -12.60 -9.43
N GLN A 155 12.10 -11.41 -9.98
CA GLN A 155 12.91 -11.21 -11.19
C GLN A 155 14.38 -10.96 -10.88
N LYS A 156 14.68 -10.26 -9.78
CA LYS A 156 16.05 -9.90 -9.38
C LYS A 156 16.58 -10.79 -8.26
N GLY A 157 15.70 -11.51 -7.55
CA GLY A 157 16.11 -12.33 -6.41
C GLY A 157 16.58 -11.50 -5.22
N ARG A 158 16.21 -10.22 -5.13
CA ARG A 158 16.69 -9.28 -4.11
C ARG A 158 15.55 -8.81 -3.21
N PRO A 159 15.75 -8.71 -1.89
CA PRO A 159 14.85 -7.93 -1.06
C PRO A 159 15.09 -6.42 -1.28
N CYS A 160 14.02 -5.65 -1.17
CA CYS A 160 14.09 -4.19 -1.11
C CYS A 160 13.54 -3.74 0.24
N HIS A 161 14.42 -3.17 1.07
CA HIS A 161 14.03 -2.67 2.37
C HIS A 161 13.09 -1.50 2.18
N SER A 162 12.05 -1.39 2.99
CA SER A 162 11.02 -0.38 2.78
C SER A 162 10.78 0.39 4.06
N VAL A 163 10.66 1.71 3.99
CA VAL A 163 10.40 2.54 5.17
C VAL A 163 8.90 2.72 5.32
N ALA A 164 8.35 2.27 6.45
CA ALA A 164 6.94 2.43 6.79
C ALA A 164 6.76 3.30 8.03
N ASP A 165 5.58 3.92 8.13
CA ASP A 165 5.17 4.62 9.35
C ASP A 165 5.04 3.65 10.53
N TYR A 166 5.42 4.10 11.73
CA TYR A 166 5.40 3.30 12.95
C TYR A 166 4.02 2.72 13.26
N PHE A 167 2.94 3.39 12.86
CA PHE A 167 1.57 2.91 13.07
C PHE A 167 1.33 1.53 12.45
N LEU A 168 1.92 1.21 11.29
CA LEU A 168 1.74 -0.09 10.62
C LEU A 168 2.24 -1.26 11.49
N PHE A 169 3.24 -1.02 12.33
CA PHE A 169 3.78 -2.03 13.26
C PHE A 169 2.88 -2.28 14.48
N LYS A 170 1.92 -1.38 14.73
CA LYS A 170 0.93 -1.53 15.82
C LYS A 170 -0.31 -2.31 15.37
N ILE A 171 -0.50 -2.55 14.07
CA ILE A 171 -1.65 -3.29 13.55
C ILE A 171 -1.47 -4.78 13.84
N PRO A 172 -2.39 -5.43 14.58
CA PRO A 172 -2.32 -6.85 14.85
C PRO A 172 -2.25 -7.67 13.55
N GLY A 173 -1.30 -8.61 13.46
CA GLY A 173 -1.10 -9.48 12.30
C GLY A 173 -0.19 -8.93 11.19
N PHE A 174 0.12 -7.63 11.17
CA PHE A 174 0.94 -7.05 10.09
C PHE A 174 2.44 -7.31 10.26
N LYS A 175 2.92 -7.57 11.48
CA LYS A 175 4.34 -7.78 11.77
C LYS A 175 5.00 -8.82 10.83
N LEU A 176 4.34 -9.96 10.63
CA LEU A 176 4.86 -11.03 9.77
C LEU A 176 4.94 -10.61 8.29
N LEU A 177 3.92 -9.88 7.82
CA LEU A 177 3.88 -9.34 6.45
C LEU A 177 5.01 -8.33 6.22
N LEU A 178 5.21 -7.42 7.19
CA LEU A 178 6.26 -6.40 7.16
C LEU A 178 7.65 -7.04 7.17
N GLU A 179 7.89 -8.06 7.99
CA GLU A 179 9.17 -8.80 8.03
C GLU A 179 9.49 -9.49 6.70
N VAL A 180 8.50 -10.13 6.06
CA VAL A 180 8.70 -10.81 4.77
C VAL A 180 9.13 -9.83 3.67
N PHE A 181 8.52 -8.65 3.64
CA PHE A 181 8.87 -7.58 2.70
C PHE A 181 10.05 -6.70 3.15
N SER A 182 10.75 -7.08 4.23
CA SER A 182 11.89 -6.32 4.76
C SER A 182 11.54 -4.86 5.06
N VAL A 183 10.32 -4.63 5.53
CA VAL A 183 9.86 -3.29 5.93
C VAL A 183 10.51 -2.97 7.27
N ILE A 184 11.32 -1.91 7.27
CA ILE A 184 12.04 -1.42 8.43
C ILE A 184 11.31 -0.23 9.05
N HIS A 185 11.57 -0.03 10.33
CA HIS A 185 11.23 1.22 10.96
C HIS A 185 12.07 2.34 10.31
N GLY A 186 11.60 3.58 10.36
CA GLY A 186 12.23 4.69 9.65
C GLY A 186 13.44 5.42 10.27
N PRO A 187 14.19 4.96 11.31
CA PRO A 187 15.38 5.68 11.73
C PRO A 187 16.38 5.72 10.57
N GLN A 188 17.00 6.88 10.38
CA GLN A 188 17.94 7.10 9.30
C GLN A 188 19.12 6.13 9.35
N GLU A 189 19.55 5.75 10.55
CA GLU A 189 20.67 4.83 10.78
C GLU A 189 20.40 3.45 10.20
N GLU A 190 19.15 2.97 10.25
CA GLU A 190 18.75 1.68 9.66
C GLU A 190 18.75 1.76 8.14
N CYS A 191 18.21 2.84 7.57
CA CYS A 191 18.24 3.11 6.14
C CYS A 191 19.68 3.16 5.59
N VAL A 192 20.56 3.90 6.27
CA VAL A 192 21.99 4.00 5.92
C VAL A 192 22.68 2.64 6.03
N ARG A 193 22.37 1.85 7.07
CA ARG A 193 22.94 0.51 7.26
C ARG A 193 22.49 -0.45 6.17
N ALA A 194 21.22 -0.43 5.77
CA ALA A 194 20.70 -1.24 4.68
C ALA A 194 21.43 -0.93 3.36
N LEU A 195 21.56 0.35 3.01
CA LEU A 195 22.27 0.79 1.81
C LEU A 195 23.78 0.47 1.86
N ARG A 196 24.45 0.70 3.00
CA ARG A 196 25.87 0.33 3.16
C ARG A 196 26.12 -1.18 3.05
N SER A 197 25.13 -1.98 3.39
CA SER A 197 25.16 -3.44 3.24
C SER A 197 24.84 -3.88 1.79
N GLY A 198 24.65 -2.94 0.87
CA GLY A 198 24.40 -3.20 -0.54
C GLY A 198 22.95 -3.56 -0.87
N HIS A 199 21.99 -3.30 0.02
CA HIS A 199 20.57 -3.58 -0.25
C HIS A 199 19.91 -2.45 -1.03
N LEU A 200 18.81 -2.80 -1.70
CA LEU A 200 17.85 -1.81 -2.20
C LEU A 200 17.06 -1.25 -1.01
N LEU A 201 16.73 0.04 -1.06
CA LEU A 201 15.88 0.72 -0.10
C LEU A 201 14.81 1.49 -0.86
N GLY A 202 13.54 1.40 -0.48
CA GLY A 202 12.46 2.19 -1.06
C GLY A 202 11.83 3.12 -0.03
N ILE A 203 11.62 4.36 -0.46
CA ILE A 203 10.99 5.42 0.33
C ILE A 203 9.96 6.19 -0.50
N SER A 204 8.91 6.64 0.18
CA SER A 204 7.92 7.55 -0.35
C SER A 204 8.00 8.89 0.40
N PRO A 205 8.67 9.91 -0.15
CA PRO A 205 8.92 11.16 0.57
C PRO A 205 7.64 11.91 0.91
N GLY A 206 6.52 11.71 0.20
CA GLY A 206 5.22 12.26 0.56
C GLY A 206 4.61 11.63 1.82
N GLY A 207 4.84 10.33 2.04
CA GLY A 207 4.36 9.58 3.19
C GLY A 207 2.83 9.66 3.37
N VAL A 208 2.39 9.55 4.62
CA VAL A 208 0.96 9.62 5.00
C VAL A 208 0.29 10.93 4.55
N ARG A 209 1.02 12.05 4.55
CA ARG A 209 0.48 13.33 4.08
C ARG A 209 0.09 13.26 2.60
N GLU A 210 0.97 12.75 1.75
CA GLU A 210 0.66 12.56 0.35
C GLU A 210 -0.45 11.53 0.16
N ALA A 211 -0.42 10.42 0.91
CA ALA A 211 -1.49 9.41 0.90
C ALA A 211 -2.89 10.03 1.14
N LEU A 212 -3.01 10.90 2.14
CA LEU A 212 -4.28 11.49 2.55
C LEU A 212 -4.75 12.67 1.70
N PHE A 213 -3.82 13.49 1.20
CA PHE A 213 -4.16 14.81 0.66
C PHE A 213 -3.86 15.01 -0.83
N SER A 214 -3.21 14.05 -1.50
CA SER A 214 -3.11 14.10 -2.95
C SER A 214 -4.37 13.53 -3.60
N ASP A 215 -4.70 14.05 -4.78
CA ASP A 215 -5.95 13.82 -5.51
C ASP A 215 -5.68 13.44 -6.97
N GLU A 216 -6.69 13.59 -7.85
CA GLU A 216 -6.59 13.35 -9.29
C GLU A 216 -5.57 14.22 -10.04
N THR A 217 -5.01 15.25 -9.40
CA THR A 217 -3.95 16.09 -9.97
C THR A 217 -2.55 15.61 -9.62
N TYR A 218 -2.44 14.53 -8.83
CA TYR A 218 -1.18 13.89 -8.45
C TYR A 218 -0.10 14.84 -7.87
N PRO A 219 -0.43 15.80 -6.99
CA PRO A 219 0.57 16.70 -6.42
C PRO A 219 1.58 15.94 -5.55
N LEU A 220 2.86 16.28 -5.69
CA LEU A 220 3.92 15.79 -4.82
C LEU A 220 3.94 16.58 -3.51
N LEU A 221 3.57 15.95 -2.39
CA LEU A 221 3.40 16.59 -1.08
C LEU A 221 4.54 16.27 -0.10
N TRP A 222 5.78 16.52 -0.54
CA TRP A 222 7.00 16.09 0.17
C TRP A 222 7.41 16.99 1.34
N GLY A 223 6.90 18.22 1.40
CA GLY A 223 7.22 19.18 2.45
C GLY A 223 8.71 19.57 2.44
N LYS A 224 9.38 19.49 3.60
CA LYS A 224 10.80 19.86 3.77
C LYS A 224 11.76 18.67 3.74
N ARG A 225 11.30 17.48 3.34
CA ARG A 225 12.10 16.24 3.39
C ARG A 225 13.19 16.26 2.30
N LYS A 226 14.45 16.16 2.73
CA LYS A 226 15.64 16.24 1.86
C LYS A 226 16.64 15.09 2.06
N GLY A 227 16.31 14.13 2.92
CA GLY A 227 17.20 13.02 3.27
C GLY A 227 17.20 11.92 2.22
N PHE A 228 17.99 12.10 1.15
CA PHE A 228 18.14 11.14 0.07
C PHE A 228 19.57 10.62 -0.01
N ALA A 229 19.72 9.32 -0.30
CA ALA A 229 21.00 8.67 -0.57
C ALA A 229 21.06 8.26 -2.05
N GLN A 230 22.24 8.31 -2.65
CA GLN A 230 22.46 7.97 -4.05
C GLN A 230 23.08 6.56 -4.21
N PRO A 231 22.89 5.88 -5.36
CA PRO A 231 22.10 6.30 -6.52
C PRO A 231 20.58 6.17 -6.29
N ILE A 232 19.79 7.00 -6.97
CA ILE A 232 18.33 7.08 -6.80
C ILE A 232 17.61 6.64 -8.06
N ILE A 233 16.57 5.82 -7.94
CA ILE A 233 15.70 5.42 -9.04
C ILE A 233 14.30 6.00 -8.77
N PRO A 234 13.86 7.01 -9.53
CA PRO A 234 12.51 7.57 -9.38
C PRO A 234 11.48 6.58 -9.92
N MET A 235 10.33 6.49 -9.26
CA MET A 235 9.28 5.54 -9.58
C MET A 235 7.90 6.19 -9.51
N PHE A 236 7.05 5.90 -10.48
CA PHE A 236 5.66 6.32 -10.50
C PHE A 236 4.75 5.21 -11.02
N THR A 237 3.53 5.09 -10.47
CA THR A 237 2.52 4.15 -10.96
C THR A 237 1.30 4.88 -11.50
N GLN A 238 1.00 4.66 -12.78
CA GLN A 238 -0.19 5.19 -13.44
C GLN A 238 -1.49 4.67 -12.79
N ASN A 239 -2.51 5.53 -12.73
CA ASN A 239 -3.85 5.28 -12.20
C ASN A 239 -3.90 4.95 -10.71
N LEU A 240 -2.82 5.20 -9.95
CA LEU A 240 -2.76 4.85 -8.54
C LEU A 240 -3.85 5.54 -7.71
N ARG A 241 -4.18 6.80 -8.02
CA ARG A 241 -5.27 7.56 -7.39
C ARG A 241 -6.65 7.19 -7.92
N GLU A 242 -6.72 6.50 -9.06
CA GLU A 242 -7.97 5.97 -9.59
C GLU A 242 -8.29 4.58 -9.03
N GLY A 243 -7.27 3.83 -8.60
CA GLY A 243 -7.45 2.56 -7.89
C GLY A 243 -7.94 2.77 -6.46
N PHE A 244 -7.39 3.77 -5.77
CA PHE A 244 -7.72 4.10 -4.38
C PHE A 244 -7.69 5.61 -4.15
N ARG A 245 -8.72 6.14 -3.46
CA ARG A 245 -8.83 7.57 -3.12
C ARG A 245 -8.96 7.77 -1.62
N SER A 246 -8.24 8.76 -1.13
CA SER A 246 -8.48 9.33 0.20
C SER A 246 -9.34 10.59 0.04
N LEU A 247 -10.19 10.84 1.03
CA LEU A 247 -10.98 12.07 1.13
C LEU A 247 -10.51 12.92 2.31
N GLY A 248 -9.22 12.81 2.67
CA GLY A 248 -8.59 13.57 3.76
C GLY A 248 -8.55 12.84 5.11
N THR A 249 -8.46 13.60 6.20
CA THR A 249 -8.05 13.15 7.53
C THR A 249 -9.04 12.29 8.31
N LEU A 250 -10.33 12.41 8.03
CA LEU A 250 -11.39 11.76 8.83
C LEU A 250 -12.24 10.78 8.02
N THR A 251 -11.90 10.57 6.75
CA THR A 251 -12.73 9.80 5.82
C THR A 251 -11.96 8.55 5.38
N PRO A 252 -12.57 7.35 5.43
CA PRO A 252 -11.89 6.13 5.03
C PRO A 252 -11.43 6.21 3.57
N VAL A 253 -10.28 5.60 3.30
CA VAL A 253 -9.85 5.35 1.93
C VAL A 253 -10.88 4.44 1.27
N TYR A 254 -11.34 4.80 0.08
CA TYR A 254 -12.25 3.98 -0.72
C TYR A 254 -11.61 3.64 -2.06
N GLY A 255 -12.14 2.61 -2.72
CA GLY A 255 -11.64 2.14 -3.99
C GLY A 255 -11.44 0.64 -3.98
N GLY A 256 -10.27 0.19 -4.44
CA GLY A 256 -10.08 -1.20 -4.85
C GLY A 256 -10.55 -1.43 -6.28
N PHE A 257 -10.68 -0.38 -7.10
CA PHE A 257 -11.14 -0.51 -8.48
C PHE A 257 -10.11 -1.28 -9.32
N PRO A 258 -10.54 -2.21 -10.20
CA PRO A 258 -9.65 -3.04 -11.02
C PRO A 258 -9.04 -2.28 -12.21
N VAL A 259 -8.56 -1.06 -11.98
CA VAL A 259 -7.91 -0.21 -12.98
C VAL A 259 -6.53 -0.77 -13.34
N LYS A 260 -6.06 -0.42 -14.54
CA LYS A 260 -4.73 -0.82 -15.01
C LYS A 260 -3.64 -0.05 -14.26
N PHE A 261 -2.75 -0.78 -13.59
CA PHE A 261 -1.54 -0.20 -12.99
C PHE A 261 -0.33 -0.45 -13.88
N ARG A 262 0.43 0.62 -14.16
CA ARG A 262 1.72 0.56 -14.85
C ARG A 262 2.74 1.33 -14.03
N THR A 263 3.72 0.62 -13.48
CA THR A 263 4.83 1.26 -12.78
C THR A 263 5.93 1.59 -13.78
N PHE A 264 6.42 2.82 -13.75
CA PHE A 264 7.52 3.32 -14.57
C PHE A 264 8.70 3.64 -13.66
N LEU A 265 9.84 3.04 -13.96
CA LEU A 265 11.13 3.37 -13.35
C LEU A 265 11.85 4.37 -14.26
N GLY A 266 12.13 5.55 -13.72
CA GLY A 266 12.95 6.55 -14.41
C GLY A 266 14.44 6.21 -14.35
N ASP A 267 15.24 6.99 -15.07
CA ASP A 267 16.68 6.74 -15.14
C ASP A 267 17.35 6.96 -13.79
N PRO A 268 18.31 6.10 -13.39
CA PRO A 268 19.01 6.26 -12.12
C PRO A 268 19.74 7.60 -12.07
N ILE A 269 19.48 8.39 -11.03
CA ILE A 269 20.25 9.58 -10.69
C ILE A 269 21.53 9.08 -10.01
N PRO A 270 22.71 9.22 -10.65
CA PRO A 270 23.96 8.70 -10.12
C PRO A 270 24.41 9.50 -8.90
N TYR A 271 25.42 8.98 -8.20
CA TYR A 271 26.11 9.72 -7.14
C TYR A 271 26.79 10.97 -7.72
N ASP A 272 26.57 12.10 -7.06
CA ASP A 272 27.22 13.37 -7.39
C ASP A 272 27.73 13.99 -6.09
N PRO A 273 29.06 14.10 -5.89
CA PRO A 273 29.61 14.65 -4.65
C PRO A 273 29.41 16.17 -4.52
N ASN A 274 29.05 16.88 -5.60
CA ASN A 274 28.96 18.34 -5.61
C ASN A 274 27.53 18.85 -5.36
N ILE A 275 26.53 17.99 -5.45
CA ILE A 275 25.13 18.36 -5.23
C ILE A 275 24.83 18.44 -3.73
N ASN A 276 24.15 19.50 -3.30
CA ASN A 276 23.68 19.58 -1.91
C ASN A 276 22.34 18.85 -1.72
N ALA A 277 21.95 18.60 -0.46
CA ALA A 277 20.74 17.83 -0.16
C ALA A 277 19.44 18.49 -0.66
N ALA A 278 19.38 19.82 -0.74
CA ALA A 278 18.20 20.53 -1.24
C ALA A 278 18.07 20.41 -2.76
N GLU A 279 19.19 20.62 -3.48
CA GLU A 279 19.26 20.42 -4.93
C GLU A 279 18.97 18.97 -5.32
N LEU A 280 19.50 18.00 -4.55
CA LEU A 280 19.21 16.59 -4.78
C LEU A 280 17.72 16.28 -4.58
N ALA A 281 17.12 16.80 -3.51
CA ALA A 281 15.69 16.62 -3.25
C ALA A 281 14.83 17.19 -4.39
N GLU A 282 15.18 18.39 -4.87
CA GLU A 282 14.49 19.04 -5.99
C GLU A 282 14.66 18.22 -7.28
N LYS A 283 15.88 17.78 -7.61
CA LYS A 283 16.16 16.95 -8.78
C LYS A 283 15.37 15.63 -8.77
N VAL A 284 15.27 14.99 -7.60
CA VAL A 284 14.50 13.75 -7.43
C VAL A 284 13.00 14.02 -7.56
N GLN A 285 12.51 15.13 -6.99
CA GLN A 285 11.12 15.54 -7.11
C GLN A 285 10.74 15.81 -8.58
N GLN A 286 11.57 16.55 -9.30
CA GLN A 286 11.40 16.80 -10.73
C GLN A 286 11.41 15.52 -11.56
N ALA A 287 12.26 14.54 -11.21
CA ALA A 287 12.30 13.26 -11.90
C ALA A 287 11.02 12.43 -11.70
N VAL A 288 10.47 12.39 -10.48
CA VAL A 288 9.16 11.76 -10.21
C VAL A 288 8.03 12.53 -10.90
N GLN A 289 8.05 13.86 -10.85
CA GLN A 289 7.06 14.70 -11.53
C GLN A 289 7.07 14.46 -13.04
N SER A 290 8.25 14.34 -13.65
CA SER A 290 8.39 14.04 -15.09
C SER A 290 7.73 12.70 -15.46
N LEU A 291 7.85 11.68 -14.60
CA LEU A 291 7.15 10.41 -14.81
C LEU A 291 5.62 10.56 -14.71
N ILE A 292 5.13 11.38 -13.77
CA ILE A 292 3.71 11.71 -13.64
C ILE A 292 3.22 12.39 -14.92
N ASP A 293 3.90 13.46 -15.36
CA ASP A 293 3.53 14.25 -16.52
C ASP A 293 3.53 13.43 -17.82
N GLN A 294 4.47 12.48 -17.95
CA GLN A 294 4.60 11.63 -19.13
C GLN A 294 3.54 10.51 -19.17
N HIS A 295 3.19 9.93 -18.02
CA HIS A 295 2.45 8.67 -17.97
C HIS A 295 1.04 8.79 -17.40
N GLN A 296 0.70 9.88 -16.71
CA GLN A 296 -0.63 10.09 -16.13
C GLN A 296 -1.39 11.19 -16.88
N GLN A 297 -2.61 10.89 -17.28
CA GLN A 297 -3.51 11.93 -17.76
C GLN A 297 -4.18 12.61 -16.56
N ILE A 298 -3.99 13.94 -16.47
CA ILE A 298 -4.50 14.80 -15.39
C ILE A 298 -5.59 15.74 -15.95
N PRO A 299 -6.72 15.95 -15.25
CA PRO A 299 -7.12 15.23 -14.04
C PRO A 299 -7.35 13.74 -14.31
N GLY A 300 -6.95 12.94 -13.32
CA GLY A 300 -7.25 11.51 -13.23
C GLY A 300 -8.76 11.25 -13.21
N ASN A 301 -9.18 10.15 -13.84
CA ASN A 301 -10.59 9.81 -13.98
C ASN A 301 -10.79 8.30 -13.86
N ILE A 302 -11.62 7.87 -12.90
CA ILE A 302 -11.83 6.45 -12.58
C ILE A 302 -12.42 5.69 -13.76
N LEU A 303 -13.41 6.25 -14.46
CA LEU A 303 -14.05 5.58 -15.61
C LEU A 303 -13.04 5.37 -16.75
N ARG A 304 -12.23 6.37 -17.06
CA ARG A 304 -11.15 6.24 -18.04
C ARG A 304 -10.15 5.16 -17.62
N ALA A 305 -9.69 5.18 -16.37
CA ALA A 305 -8.75 4.19 -15.85
C ALA A 305 -9.31 2.75 -15.85
N LEU A 306 -10.63 2.59 -15.67
CA LEU A 306 -11.33 1.32 -15.83
C LEU A 306 -11.38 0.89 -17.30
N LEU A 307 -11.63 1.80 -18.24
CA LEU A 307 -11.62 1.49 -19.68
C LEU A 307 -10.21 1.14 -20.18
N GLU A 308 -9.18 1.84 -19.71
CA GLU A 308 -7.76 1.54 -19.98
C GLU A 308 -7.35 0.13 -19.54
N ARG A 309 -8.15 -0.53 -18.69
CA ARG A 309 -7.93 -1.93 -18.34
C ARG A 309 -8.15 -2.87 -19.52
N PHE A 310 -9.11 -2.57 -20.38
CA PHE A 310 -9.48 -3.41 -21.51
C PHE A 310 -8.93 -2.87 -22.83
N TYR A 311 -8.83 -1.55 -22.94
CA TYR A 311 -8.35 -0.87 -24.13
C TYR A 311 -6.91 -0.41 -23.93
N THR A 312 -5.97 -1.24 -24.35
CA THR A 312 -4.57 -0.82 -24.53
C THR A 312 -4.47 -0.17 -25.90
N LYS A 313 -4.47 1.17 -25.96
CA LYS A 313 -3.93 1.85 -27.13
C LYS A 313 -2.44 1.47 -27.19
N HIS A 314 -2.01 0.74 -28.21
CA HIS A 314 -0.59 0.63 -28.52
C HIS A 314 -0.07 2.07 -28.64
N LYS A 315 0.72 2.52 -27.66
CA LYS A 315 1.57 3.69 -27.86
C LYS A 315 2.79 3.14 -28.60
N ASP A 316 2.87 3.45 -29.89
CA ASP A 316 4.07 3.20 -30.67
C ASP A 316 5.22 3.93 -29.99
N HIS A 317 6.26 3.18 -29.65
CA HIS A 317 7.53 3.70 -29.16
C HIS A 317 8.40 4.14 -30.34
#